data_AF-A0A451CD93-F1
#
_entry.id   AF-A0A451CD93-F1
#
_cell.length_a   1.000
_cell.length_b   1.000
_cell.length_c   1.000
_cell.angle_alpha   90.00
_cell.angle_beta   90.00
_cell.angle_gamma   90.00
#
_symmetry.space_group_name_H-M   'P 1'
#
loop_
_entity.id
_entity.type
_entity.pdbx_description
1 polymer ?
#
loop_
_entity_poly.entity_id
_entity_poly.type
_entity_poly.pdbx_seq_one_letter_code
_entity_poly.pdbx_strand_id
1 'polypeptide(L)'
;MDFLKEYLDILVFGILGVMSFLMIAYVMERMVFFSRVRLEEYGDVHTLRVALDNHLTIIGSIAANAPYIGLLGTVFGILITFHDLSQEGSGLSASVIMLGLAMALKATAAGLVVAVPATLAYNGLLRKVDVLVARWRGAQGA
;
A
#
# COMPACT_ATOMS: atom_id res chain seq x y z
N MET A 1 -24.18 1.09 15.59
CA MET A 1 -22.72 0.85 15.62
C MET A 1 -22.37 -0.60 15.32
N ASP A 2 -23.32 -1.54 15.44
CA ASP A 2 -23.07 -2.98 15.25
C ASP A 2 -22.59 -3.33 13.84
N PHE A 3 -23.13 -2.69 12.81
CA PHE A 3 -22.62 -2.82 11.44
C PHE A 3 -21.14 -2.44 11.33
N LEU A 4 -20.72 -1.32 11.92
CA LEU A 4 -19.32 -0.92 11.84
C LEU A 4 -18.43 -1.93 12.58
N LYS A 5 -18.87 -2.45 13.73
CA LYS A 5 -18.15 -3.45 14.51
C LYS A 5 -17.97 -4.78 13.79
N GLU A 6 -19.00 -5.24 13.07
CA GLU A 6 -18.99 -6.51 12.36
C GLU A 6 -18.14 -6.45 11.07
N TYR A 7 -18.18 -5.32 10.36
CA TYR A 7 -17.56 -5.22 9.03
C TYR A 7 -16.20 -4.51 9.02
N LEU A 8 -15.79 -3.79 10.07
CA LEU A 8 -14.56 -2.98 10.07
C LEU A 8 -13.31 -3.81 9.76
N ASP A 9 -13.12 -4.91 10.48
CA ASP A 9 -11.95 -5.77 10.28
C ASP A 9 -11.91 -6.33 8.85
N ILE A 10 -13.04 -6.86 8.38
CA ILE A 10 -13.17 -7.45 7.04
C ILE A 10 -12.88 -6.39 5.97
N LEU A 11 -13.38 -5.17 6.15
CA LEU A 11 -13.18 -4.07 5.21
C LEU A 11 -11.71 -3.63 5.18
N VAL A 12 -11.09 -3.41 6.33
CA VAL A 12 -9.69 -2.99 6.42
C VAL A 12 -8.76 -4.06 5.84
N PHE A 13 -8.88 -5.31 6.29
CA PHE A 13 -8.05 -6.41 5.78
C PHE A 13 -8.37 -6.76 4.33
N GLY A 14 -9.62 -6.63 3.90
CA GLY A 14 -10.02 -6.82 2.51
C GLY A 14 -9.37 -5.81 1.59
N ILE A 15 -9.44 -4.51 1.94
CA ILE A 15 -8.78 -3.44 1.18
C ILE A 15 -7.26 -3.64 1.16
N LEU A 16 -6.64 -3.88 2.32
CA LEU A 16 -5.20 -4.13 2.40
C LEU A 16 -4.78 -5.39 1.62
N GLY A 17 -5.61 -6.42 1.63
CA GLY A 17 -5.39 -7.65 0.85
C GLY A 17 -5.41 -7.39 -0.66
N VAL A 18 -6.40 -6.63 -1.15
CA VAL A 18 -6.47 -6.21 -2.55
C VAL A 18 -5.29 -5.33 -2.93
N MET A 19 -4.93 -4.35 -2.09
CA MET A 19 -3.75 -3.51 -2.31
C MET A 19 -2.46 -4.33 -2.37
N SER A 20 -2.30 -5.29 -1.46
CA SER A 20 -1.13 -6.18 -1.45
C SER A 20 -1.05 -7.04 -2.71
N PHE A 21 -2.18 -7.64 -3.11
CA PHE A 21 -2.25 -8.45 -4.33
C PHE A 21 -1.92 -7.64 -5.59
N LEU A 22 -2.53 -6.46 -5.75
CA LEU A 22 -2.26 -5.57 -6.87
C LEU A 22 -0.81 -5.10 -6.88
N MET A 23 -0.26 -4.74 -5.72
CA MET A 23 1.14 -4.34 -5.59
C MET A 23 2.08 -5.44 -6.08
N ILE A 24 1.89 -6.68 -5.63
CA ILE A 24 2.73 -7.81 -6.07
C ILE A 24 2.57 -8.05 -7.58
N ALA A 25 1.34 -8.04 -8.09
CA ALA A 25 1.07 -8.25 -9.52
C ALA A 25 1.78 -7.19 -10.39
N TYR A 26 1.64 -5.90 -10.05
CA TYR A 26 2.29 -4.82 -10.79
C TYR A 26 3.80 -4.82 -10.62
N VAL A 27 4.33 -5.12 -9.43
CA VAL A 27 5.78 -5.24 -9.23
C VAL A 27 6.35 -6.35 -10.11
N MET A 28 5.67 -7.50 -10.19
CA MET A 28 6.08 -8.62 -11.04
C MET A 28 6.03 -8.25 -12.53
N GLU A 29 4.93 -7.63 -13.00
CA GLU A 29 4.80 -7.13 -14.36
C GLU A 29 5.95 -6.18 -14.72
N ARG A 30 6.27 -5.23 -13.84
CA ARG A 30 7.34 -4.25 -14.05
C ARG A 30 8.72 -4.89 -14.06
N MET A 31 8.98 -5.85 -13.17
CA MET A 31 10.26 -6.56 -13.19
C MET A 31 10.47 -7.32 -14.50
N VAL A 32 9.44 -7.99 -15.02
CA VAL A 32 9.51 -8.67 -16.32
C VAL A 32 9.69 -7.66 -17.47
N PHE A 33 8.95 -6.56 -17.46
CA PHE A 33 9.05 -5.51 -18.47
C PHE A 33 10.47 -4.91 -18.54
N PHE A 34 11.06 -4.54 -17.40
CA PHE A 34 12.42 -3.98 -17.36
C PHE A 34 13.50 -4.96 -17.84
N SER A 35 13.28 -6.27 -17.70
CA SER A 35 14.19 -7.30 -18.22
C SER A 35 14.02 -7.55 -19.72
N ARG A 36 12.93 -7.09 -20.34
CA ARG A 36 12.59 -7.34 -21.75
C ARG A 36 12.65 -6.09 -22.62
N VAL A 37 12.69 -4.89 -22.03
CA VAL A 37 12.67 -3.63 -22.76
C VAL A 37 13.93 -3.47 -23.62
N ARG A 38 13.74 -3.14 -24.90
CA ARG A 38 14.83 -2.81 -25.83
C ARG A 38 14.88 -1.29 -25.99
N LEU A 39 15.98 -0.69 -25.53
CA LEU A 39 16.14 0.77 -25.53
C LEU A 39 16.22 1.36 -26.95
N GLU A 40 16.72 0.58 -27.90
CA GLU A 40 16.89 0.95 -29.31
C GLU A 40 15.57 1.20 -30.06
N GLU A 41 14.45 0.64 -29.57
CA GLU A 41 13.14 0.79 -30.21
C GLU A 41 12.52 2.19 -29.97
N TYR A 42 13.04 2.95 -29.00
CA TYR A 42 12.50 4.24 -28.60
C TYR A 42 13.30 5.37 -29.24
N GLY A 43 12.68 6.10 -30.18
CA GLY A 43 13.27 7.27 -30.82
C GLY A 43 13.28 8.54 -29.97
N ASP A 44 12.42 8.61 -28.95
CA ASP A 44 12.25 9.79 -28.10
C ASP A 44 12.24 9.45 -26.60
N VAL A 45 12.86 10.29 -25.78
CA VAL A 45 13.01 10.06 -24.33
C VAL A 45 11.67 10.14 -23.59
N HIS A 46 10.71 10.94 -24.06
CA HIS A 46 9.39 11.03 -23.42
C HIS A 46 8.62 9.74 -23.65
N THR A 47 8.66 9.17 -24.86
CA THR A 47 8.02 7.88 -25.15
C THR A 47 8.61 6.73 -24.31
N LEU A 48 9.94 6.69 -24.17
CA LEU A 48 10.62 5.73 -23.29
C LEU A 48 10.14 5.90 -21.85
N ARG A 49 10.14 7.14 -21.35
CA ARG A 49 9.78 7.40 -19.96
C ARG A 49 8.33 7.04 -19.64
N VAL A 50 7.39 7.33 -20.54
CA VAL A 50 5.98 6.90 -20.39
C VAL A 50 5.90 5.37 -20.25
N ALA A 51 6.62 4.61 -21.07
CA ALA A 51 6.64 3.15 -20.97
C ALA A 51 7.32 2.64 -19.69
N LEU A 52 8.37 3.32 -19.23
CA LEU A 52 9.10 3.00 -18.00
C LEU A 52 8.33 3.39 -16.71
N ASP A 53 7.48 4.40 -16.74
CA ASP A 53 6.70 4.89 -15.60
C ASP A 53 5.33 4.22 -15.47
N ASN A 54 4.88 3.47 -16.47
CA ASN A 54 3.61 2.73 -16.42
C ASN A 54 3.51 1.84 -15.18
N HIS A 55 2.33 1.84 -14.54
CA HIS A 55 2.00 1.13 -13.30
C HIS A 55 2.83 1.49 -12.04
N LEU A 56 3.93 2.25 -12.15
CA LEU A 56 4.70 2.70 -10.99
C LEU A 56 3.85 3.61 -10.10
N THR A 57 3.01 4.45 -10.67
CA THR A 57 2.09 5.32 -9.91
C THR A 57 1.19 4.51 -8.99
N ILE A 58 0.66 3.36 -9.44
CA ILE A 58 -0.23 2.52 -8.62
C ILE A 58 0.54 1.93 -7.43
N ILE A 59 1.76 1.43 -7.66
CA ILE A 59 2.62 0.89 -6.59
C ILE A 59 2.96 1.99 -5.58
N GLY A 60 3.31 3.19 -6.07
CA GLY A 60 3.58 4.36 -5.24
C GLY A 60 2.35 4.83 -4.44
N SER A 61 1.16 4.81 -5.05
CA SER A 61 -0.09 5.11 -4.35
C SER A 61 -0.40 4.08 -3.27
N ILE A 62 -0.17 2.79 -3.51
CA ILE A 62 -0.35 1.74 -2.50
C ILE A 62 0.63 1.93 -1.34
N ALA A 63 1.90 2.20 -1.65
CA ALA A 63 2.93 2.49 -0.67
C ALA A 63 2.57 3.67 0.24
N ALA A 64 2.04 4.75 -0.33
CA ALA A 64 1.65 5.94 0.43
C ALA A 64 0.35 5.76 1.23
N ASN A 65 -0.64 5.03 0.71
CA ASN A 65 -1.99 4.99 1.29
C ASN A 65 -2.26 3.80 2.21
N ALA A 66 -1.54 2.67 2.07
CA ALA A 66 -1.74 1.50 2.93
C ALA A 66 -1.61 1.80 4.45
N PRO A 67 -0.67 2.66 4.93
CA PRO A 67 -0.61 3.03 6.34
C PRO A 67 -1.87 3.77 6.81
N TYR A 68 -2.43 4.63 5.96
CA TYR A 68 -3.62 5.41 6.29
C TYR A 68 -4.87 4.54 6.39
N ILE A 69 -4.98 3.49 5.57
CA ILE A 69 -6.06 2.49 5.72
C ILE A 69 -5.97 1.78 7.08
N GLY A 70 -4.76 1.38 7.50
CA GLY A 70 -4.56 0.77 8.82
C GLY A 70 -4.85 1.72 9.99
N LEU A 71 -4.44 2.98 9.85
CA LEU A 71 -4.73 4.05 10.82
C LEU A 71 -6.24 4.29 10.95
N LEU A 72 -6.97 4.37 9.83
CA LEU A 72 -8.43 4.49 9.84
C LEU A 72 -9.08 3.30 10.56
N GLY A 73 -8.58 2.08 10.33
CA GLY A 73 -9.03 0.90 11.06
C GLY A 73 -8.87 1.04 12.58
N THR A 74 -7.74 1.61 13.02
CA THR A 74 -7.50 1.87 14.45
C THR A 74 -8.45 2.93 15.00
N VAL A 75 -8.65 4.03 14.26
CA VAL A 75 -9.56 5.11 14.67
C VAL A 75 -10.98 4.58 14.85
N PHE A 76 -11.51 3.82 13.87
CA PHE A 76 -12.84 3.24 13.99
C PHE A 76 -12.93 2.18 15.09
N GLY A 77 -11.90 1.35 15.29
CA GLY A 77 -11.87 0.35 16.36
C GLY A 77 -11.91 0.98 17.76
N ILE A 78 -11.17 2.08 17.95
CA ILE A 78 -11.21 2.86 19.19
C ILE A 78 -12.59 3.49 19.38
N LEU A 79 -13.18 4.07 18.32
CA LEU A 79 -14.53 4.66 18.38
C LEU A 79 -15.61 3.64 18.79
N ILE A 80 -15.55 2.42 18.25
CA ILE A 80 -16.45 1.33 18.63
C ILE A 80 -16.26 0.98 20.11
N THR A 81 -15.01 0.84 20.57
CA THR A 81 -14.71 0.50 21.96
C THR A 81 -15.26 1.54 22.94
N PHE A 82 -15.11 2.83 22.62
CA PHE A 82 -15.68 3.92 23.45
C PHE A 82 -17.21 3.98 23.39
N HIS A 83 -17.82 3.65 22.26
CA HIS A 83 -19.27 3.57 22.15
C HIS A 83 -19.84 2.42 22.99
N ASP A 84 -19.22 1.24 22.98
CA ASP A 84 -19.66 0.10 23.79
C ASP A 84 -19.55 0.43 25.29
N LEU A 85 -18.47 1.13 25.68
CA LEU A 85 -18.31 1.63 27.04
C LEU A 85 -19.41 2.62 27.47
N SER A 86 -19.89 3.49 26.56
CA SER A 86 -20.95 4.45 26.90
C SER A 86 -22.33 3.81 27.03
N GLN A 87 -22.58 2.69 26.34
CA GLN A 87 -23.84 1.95 26.38
C GLN A 87 -23.95 1.06 27.63
N GLU A 88 -22.85 0.42 28.05
CA GLU A 88 -22.85 -0.54 29.17
C GLU A 88 -22.60 0.08 30.56
N GLY A 89 -22.22 1.35 30.63
CA GLY A 89 -21.97 2.04 31.90
C GLY A 89 -20.79 1.45 32.69
N SER A 90 -20.90 1.35 34.02
CA SER A 90 -19.83 0.88 34.93
C SER A 90 -19.58 -0.65 34.91
N GLY A 91 -20.27 -1.40 34.04
CA GLY A 91 -20.21 -2.86 33.99
C GLY A 91 -19.12 -3.47 33.11
N LEU A 92 -18.52 -2.69 32.19
CA LEU A 92 -17.53 -3.21 31.25
C LEU A 92 -16.19 -3.43 31.96
N SER A 93 -15.70 -4.67 32.00
CA SER A 93 -14.40 -4.97 32.61
C SER A 93 -13.26 -4.31 31.83
N ALA A 94 -12.25 -3.80 32.54
CA ALA A 94 -11.06 -3.19 31.92
C ALA A 94 -10.38 -4.12 30.89
N SER A 95 -10.48 -5.44 31.09
CA SER A 95 -9.96 -6.45 30.16
C SER A 95 -10.62 -6.39 28.78
N VAL A 96 -11.94 -6.17 28.71
CA VAL A 96 -12.67 -6.09 27.44
C VAL A 96 -12.27 -4.84 26.66
N ILE A 97 -12.08 -3.71 27.35
CA ILE A 97 -11.59 -2.47 26.76
C ILE A 97 -10.19 -2.67 26.16
N MET A 98 -9.27 -3.26 26.94
CA MET A 98 -7.91 -3.54 26.48
C MET A 98 -7.91 -4.46 25.25
N LEU A 99 -8.80 -5.44 25.20
CA LEU A 99 -8.94 -6.32 24.03
C LEU A 99 -9.44 -5.55 22.79
N GLY A 100 -10.44 -4.67 22.94
CA GLY A 100 -10.94 -3.84 21.84
C GLY A 100 -9.86 -2.91 21.27
N LEU A 101 -9.06 -2.29 22.14
CA LEU A 101 -7.93 -1.45 21.73
C LEU A 101 -6.82 -2.25 21.05
N ALA A 102 -6.50 -3.45 21.55
CA ALA A 102 -5.52 -4.33 20.91
C ALA A 102 -5.97 -4.74 19.49
N MET A 103 -7.27 -5.02 19.31
CA MET A 103 -7.86 -5.31 18.01
C MET A 103 -7.82 -4.10 17.07
N ALA A 104 -7.92 -2.88 17.59
CA ALA A 104 -7.72 -1.68 16.77
C ALA A 104 -6.27 -1.57 16.27
N LEU A 105 -5.28 -1.80 17.15
CA LEU A 105 -3.85 -1.69 16.82
C LEU A 105 -3.39 -2.68 15.74
N LYS A 106 -4.00 -3.87 15.66
CA LYS A 106 -3.67 -4.86 14.62
C LYS A 106 -3.86 -4.30 13.20
N ALA A 107 -4.85 -3.40 13.00
CA ALA A 107 -5.15 -2.81 11.70
C ALA A 107 -4.01 -1.92 11.21
N THR A 108 -3.42 -1.12 12.11
CA THR A 108 -2.23 -0.32 11.80
C THR A 108 -1.04 -1.20 11.45
N ALA A 109 -0.80 -2.25 12.24
CA ALA A 109 0.29 -3.19 11.97
C ALA A 109 0.15 -3.82 10.57
N ALA A 110 -1.06 -4.23 10.18
CA ALA A 110 -1.33 -4.77 8.85
C ALA A 110 -1.09 -3.74 7.73
N GLY A 111 -1.50 -2.50 7.92
CA GLY A 111 -1.25 -1.41 6.97
C GLY A 111 0.26 -1.19 6.73
N LEU A 112 1.06 -1.23 7.79
CA LEU A 112 2.52 -1.10 7.72
C LEU A 112 3.16 -2.30 7.02
N VAL A 113 2.68 -3.52 7.27
CA VAL A 113 3.18 -4.73 6.61
C VAL A 113 2.99 -4.67 5.09
N VAL A 114 1.94 -4.00 4.59
CA VAL A 114 1.73 -3.79 3.15
C VAL A 114 2.56 -2.60 2.63
N ALA A 115 2.62 -1.50 3.39
CA ALA A 115 3.24 -0.26 2.95
C ALA A 115 4.77 -0.34 2.83
N VAL A 116 5.44 -1.01 3.76
CA VAL A 116 6.91 -1.08 3.80
C VAL A 116 7.47 -1.81 2.57
N PRO A 117 7.01 -3.03 2.21
CA PRO A 117 7.44 -3.70 0.99
C PRO A 117 7.09 -2.91 -0.28
N ALA A 118 5.89 -2.31 -0.32
CA ALA A 118 5.45 -1.50 -1.46
C ALA A 118 6.38 -0.29 -1.69
N THR A 119 6.80 0.38 -0.61
CA THR A 119 7.70 1.54 -0.66
C THR A 119 9.10 1.13 -1.16
N LEU A 120 9.63 0.01 -0.66
CA LEU A 120 10.92 -0.53 -1.10
C LEU A 120 10.89 -0.90 -2.58
N ALA A 121 9.83 -1.59 -3.02
CA ALA A 121 9.66 -1.97 -4.41
C ALA A 121 9.52 -0.74 -5.33
N TYR A 122 8.67 0.22 -4.97
CA TYR A 122 8.49 1.46 -5.73
C TYR A 122 9.80 2.22 -5.92
N ASN A 123 10.54 2.45 -4.84
CA ASN A 123 11.82 3.16 -4.90
C ASN A 123 12.86 2.40 -5.75
N GLY A 124 12.91 1.08 -5.63
CA GLY A 124 13.79 0.23 -6.44
C GLY A 124 13.45 0.28 -7.93
N LEU A 125 12.17 0.22 -8.28
CA LEU A 125 11.70 0.31 -9.67
C LEU A 125 11.94 1.71 -10.24
N LEU A 126 11.68 2.77 -9.47
CA LEU A 126 11.95 4.15 -9.88
C LEU A 126 13.44 4.35 -10.17
N ARG A 127 14.32 3.84 -9.31
CA ARG A 127 15.77 3.87 -9.55
C ARG A 127 16.15 3.15 -10.84
N LYS A 128 15.52 2.02 -11.17
CA LYS A 128 15.74 1.30 -12.43
C LYS A 128 15.33 2.14 -13.64
N VAL A 129 14.22 2.87 -13.56
CA VAL A 129 13.80 3.81 -14.62
C VAL A 129 14.90 4.83 -14.89
N ASP A 130 15.41 5.48 -13.85
CA ASP A 130 16.46 6.49 -14.00
C ASP A 130 17.75 5.92 -14.64
N VAL A 131 18.14 4.70 -14.25
CA VAL A 131 19.30 4.01 -14.86
C VAL A 131 19.06 3.74 -16.35
N LEU A 132 17.87 3.25 -16.72
CA LEU A 132 17.56 2.94 -18.11
C LEU A 132 17.49 4.18 -18.99
N VAL A 133 16.89 5.27 -18.49
CA VAL A 133 16.88 6.57 -19.19
C VAL A 133 18.30 7.11 -19.36
N ALA A 134 19.14 7.02 -18.32
CA ALA A 134 20.54 7.45 -18.42
C ALA A 134 21.34 6.64 -19.44
N ARG A 135 21.13 5.31 -19.49
CA ARG A 135 21.76 4.44 -20.50
C ARG A 135 21.34 4.80 -21.92
N TRP A 136 20.06 5.03 -22.14
CA TRP A 136 19.55 5.44 -23.45
C TRP A 136 20.16 6.78 -23.88
N ARG A 137 20.26 7.77 -22.99
CA ARG A 137 20.90 9.07 -23.29
C ARG A 137 22.38 8.92 -23.62
N GLY A 138 23.09 8.06 -22.90
CA GLY A 138 24.50 7.76 -23.17
C GLY A 138 24.72 7.10 -24.53
N ALA A 139 23.79 6.27 -24.99
CA ALA A 139 23.85 5.61 -26.30
C ALA A 139 23.50 6.54 -27.47
N GLN A 140 22.73 7.62 -27.25
CA GLN A 140 22.42 8.62 -28.28
C GLN A 140 23.45 9.76 -28.37
N GLY A 141 24.20 10.00 -27.30
CA GLY A 141 25.23 11.05 -27.23
C GLY A 141 26.65 10.60 -27.59
N ALA A 142 26.82 9.34 -28.02
CA ALA A 142 28.07 8.75 -28.50
C ALA A 142 27.94 8.42 -29.99
#